data_AF-A0A699TTW2-F1
#
_entry.id   AF-A0A699TTW2-F1
#
_cell.length_a   1.000
_cell.length_b   1.000
_cell.length_c   1.000
_cell.angle_alpha   90.00
_cell.angle_beta   90.00
_cell.angle_gamma   90.00
#
_symmetry.space_group_name_H-M   'P 1'
#
loop_
_entity.id
_entity.type
_entity.pdbx_description
1 polymer ?
#
loop_
_entity_poly.entity_id
_entity_poly.type
_entity_poly.pdbx_seq_one_letter_code
_entity_poly.pdbx_strand_id
1 'polypeptide(L)'
;MIKNKARLVAQGHTQEEGIDYEEVFAPVARIEAIRLFLAYASFMGFTVYQMDVKSAFLCGTIDEEVYVMQPHGFQDPEFPARVYKVEKAMYGLHQAPRA
;
A
#
# COMPACT_ATOMS: atom_id res chain seq x y z
N MET A 1 25.04 -17.42 -5.63
CA MET A 1 24.53 -16.14 -6.16
C MET A 1 23.65 -15.51 -5.09
N ILE A 2 24.06 -14.39 -4.51
CA ILE A 2 23.29 -13.69 -3.47
C ILE A 2 22.21 -12.86 -4.17
N LYS A 3 20.94 -13.04 -3.80
CA LYS A 3 19.83 -12.18 -4.25
C LYS A 3 19.54 -11.13 -3.18
N ASN A 4 19.90 -9.89 -3.46
CA ASN A 4 19.52 -8.75 -2.62
C ASN A 4 18.08 -8.34 -2.97
N LYS A 5 17.24 -8.13 -1.95
CA LYS A 5 15.90 -7.55 -2.13
C LYS A 5 16.00 -6.04 -1.97
N ALA A 6 15.57 -5.30 -2.99
CA ALA A 6 15.33 -3.86 -2.91
C ALA A 6 13.85 -3.60 -3.16
N ARG A 7 13.29 -2.56 -2.51
CA ARG A 7 11.91 -2.11 -2.71
C ARG A 7 11.91 -0.59 -2.79
N LEU A 8 11.13 -0.06 -3.73
CA LEU A 8 10.76 1.35 -3.72
C LEU A 8 9.60 1.54 -2.74
N VAL A 9 9.74 2.51 -1.85
CA VAL A 9 8.76 2.82 -0.79
C VAL A 9 8.57 4.33 -0.79
N ALA A 10 7.31 4.77 -0.78
CA ALA A 10 6.98 6.17 -0.65
C ALA A 10 7.28 6.66 0.78
N GLN A 11 7.69 7.92 0.89
CA GLN A 11 7.92 8.56 2.19
C GLN A 11 6.60 9.08 2.77
N GLY A 12 5.64 8.19 3.08
CA GLY A 12 4.30 8.60 3.55
C GLY A 12 4.28 9.57 4.72
N HIS A 13 5.26 9.46 5.61
CA HIS A 13 5.43 10.36 6.76
C HIS A 13 5.66 11.83 6.39
N THR A 14 5.98 12.14 5.13
CA THR A 14 6.12 13.53 4.64
C THR A 14 4.83 14.06 4.03
N GLN A 15 3.74 13.28 3.99
CA GLN A 15 2.45 13.73 3.49
C GLN A 15 1.68 14.48 4.58
N GLU A 16 1.04 15.59 4.20
CA GLU A 16 0.23 16.42 5.09
C GLU A 16 -1.28 16.17 4.84
N GLU A 17 -2.03 15.86 5.90
CA GLU A 17 -3.48 15.70 5.84
C GLU A 17 -4.15 17.02 5.42
N GLY A 18 -5.11 16.95 4.50
CA GLY A 18 -5.78 18.10 3.91
C GLY A 18 -4.98 18.81 2.80
N ILE A 19 -3.74 18.39 2.53
CA ILE A 19 -2.92 18.86 1.41
C ILE A 19 -2.65 17.72 0.44
N ASP A 20 -2.04 16.64 0.92
CA ASP A 20 -1.61 15.49 0.10
C ASP A 20 -2.62 14.34 0.13
N TYR A 21 -3.45 14.25 1.18
CA TYR A 21 -4.53 13.27 1.28
C TYR A 21 -5.67 13.79 2.17
N GLU A 22 -6.89 13.36 1.90
CA GLU A 22 -8.07 13.72 2.70
C GLU A 22 -8.43 12.62 3.72
N GLU A 23 -8.15 11.35 3.41
CA GLU A 23 -8.57 10.21 4.23
C GLU A 23 -7.52 9.11 4.19
N VAL A 24 -7.37 8.37 5.30
CA VAL A 24 -6.53 7.16 5.38
C VAL A 24 -7.43 5.93 5.41
N PHE A 25 -7.15 4.97 4.54
CA PHE A 25 -7.87 3.70 4.50
C PHE A 25 -7.08 2.62 5.22
N ALA A 26 -7.77 1.81 6.02
CA ALA A 26 -7.25 0.54 6.50
C ALA A 26 -8.32 -0.52 6.22
N PRO A 27 -8.12 -1.45 5.26
CA PRO A 27 -9.07 -2.51 4.96
C PRO A 27 -8.98 -3.61 6.03
N VAL A 28 -9.12 -3.23 7.30
CA VAL A 28 -9.11 -4.17 8.42
C VAL A 28 -10.56 -4.49 8.75
N ALA A 29 -10.96 -5.72 8.47
CA ALA A 29 -12.25 -6.24 8.93
C ALA A 29 -12.34 -6.11 10.47
N ARG A 30 -13.50 -5.70 10.97
CA ARG A 30 -13.74 -5.57 12.42
C ARG A 30 -13.56 -6.92 13.10
N ILE A 31 -12.95 -6.94 14.28
CA ILE A 31 -12.64 -8.18 14.99
C ILE A 31 -13.90 -8.96 15.36
N GLU A 32 -15.02 -8.28 15.62
CA GLU A 32 -16.32 -8.88 15.88
C GLU A 32 -16.84 -9.64 14.66
N ALA A 33 -16.68 -9.07 13.46
CA ALA A 33 -17.10 -9.72 12.21
C ALA A 33 -16.23 -10.95 11.92
N ILE A 34 -14.91 -10.87 12.15
CA ILE A 34 -13.99 -12.01 12.02
C ILE A 34 -14.38 -13.12 12.99
N ARG A 35 -14.66 -12.79 14.26
CA ARG A 35 -15.08 -13.75 15.28
C ARG A 35 -16.40 -14.44 14.91
N LEU A 36 -17.39 -13.67 14.45
CA LEU A 36 -18.68 -14.22 14.01
C LEU A 36 -18.51 -15.15 12.81
N PHE A 37 -17.71 -14.74 11.82
CA PHE A 37 -17.39 -15.57 10.65
C PHE A 37 -16.74 -16.90 11.05
N LEU A 38 -15.73 -16.87 11.90
CA LEU A 38 -15.03 -18.08 12.36
C LEU A 38 -15.94 -18.99 13.19
N ALA A 39 -16.78 -18.42 14.07
CA ALA A 39 -17.75 -19.19 14.84
C ALA A 39 -18.76 -19.91 13.92
N TYR A 40 -19.27 -19.22 12.90
CA TYR A 40 -20.18 -19.79 11.92
C TYR A 40 -19.51 -20.86 11.05
N ALA A 41 -18.29 -20.59 10.55
CA ALA A 41 -17.52 -21.56 9.79
C ALA A 41 -17.26 -22.84 10.60
N SER A 42 -16.93 -22.70 11.89
CA SER A 42 -16.76 -23.84 12.80
C SER A 42 -18.07 -24.60 13.02
N PHE A 43 -19.20 -23.92 13.15
CA PHE A 43 -20.52 -24.54 13.32
C PHE A 43 -20.93 -25.35 12.09
N MET A 44 -20.67 -24.82 10.90
CA MET A 44 -21.01 -25.47 9.62
C MET A 44 -19.97 -26.51 9.18
N GLY A 45 -18.85 -26.65 9.89
CA GLY A 45 -17.75 -27.55 9.53
C GLY A 45 -16.94 -27.10 8.31
N PHE A 46 -16.92 -25.80 8.00
CA PHE A 46 -16.14 -25.26 6.89
C PHE A 46 -14.65 -25.17 7.23
N THR A 47 -13.80 -25.49 6.26
CA THR A 47 -12.37 -25.23 6.34
C THR A 47 -12.07 -23.81 5.90
N VAL A 48 -11.41 -23.04 6.76
CA VAL A 48 -11.01 -21.65 6.48
C VAL A 48 -9.53 -21.62 6.12
N TYR A 49 -9.18 -20.91 5.05
CA TYR A 49 -7.81 -20.67 4.61
C TYR A 49 -7.46 -19.19 4.74
N GLN A 50 -6.24 -18.92 5.18
CA GLN A 50 -5.68 -17.56 5.21
C GLN A 50 -4.71 -17.39 4.03
N MET A 51 -4.89 -16.32 3.26
CA MET A 51 -3.97 -15.94 2.19
C MET A 51 -3.44 -14.53 2.44
N ASP A 52 -2.13 -14.41 2.64
CA ASP A 52 -1.44 -13.12 2.69
C ASP A 52 -0.79 -12.82 1.33
N VAL A 53 -1.31 -11.81 0.64
CA VAL A 53 -0.87 -11.42 -0.70
C VAL A 53 0.23 -10.37 -0.59
N LYS A 54 1.48 -10.82 -0.74
CA LYS A 54 2.69 -9.97 -0.60
C LYS A 54 2.78 -8.79 -1.56
N SER A 55 1.99 -8.77 -2.64
CA SER A 55 2.04 -7.73 -3.67
C SER A 55 0.68 -7.10 -3.94
N ALA A 56 -0.30 -7.23 -3.03
CA ALA A 56 -1.64 -6.69 -3.23
C ALA A 56 -1.60 -5.20 -3.57
N PHE A 57 -0.81 -4.42 -2.80
CA PHE A 57 -0.60 -3.00 -3.03
C PHE A 57 -0.01 -2.69 -4.42
N LEU A 58 0.93 -3.48 -4.92
CA LEU A 58 1.61 -3.19 -6.20
C LEU A 58 0.74 -3.47 -7.44
N CYS A 59 -0.42 -4.09 -7.25
CA CYS A 59 -1.38 -4.36 -8.32
C CYS A 59 -2.51 -3.32 -8.37
N GLY A 60 -2.79 -2.63 -7.26
CA GLY A 60 -3.82 -1.60 -7.20
C GLY A 60 -3.38 -0.32 -7.93
N THR A 61 -4.31 0.29 -8.64
CA THR A 61 -4.15 1.64 -9.22
C THR A 61 -4.62 2.66 -8.19
N ILE A 62 -3.91 3.79 -8.09
CA ILE A 62 -4.39 4.92 -7.30
C ILE A 62 -5.20 5.85 -8.20
N ASP A 63 -6.35 6.31 -7.71
CA ASP A 63 -7.18 7.28 -8.42
C ASP A 63 -6.62 8.70 -8.23
N GLU A 64 -5.95 8.93 -7.10
CA GLU A 64 -5.36 10.21 -6.75
C GLU A 64 -4.04 10.47 -7.50
N GLU A 65 -3.84 11.74 -7.87
CA GLU A 65 -2.60 12.17 -8.53
C GLU A 65 -1.50 12.39 -7.49
N VAL A 66 -0.63 11.38 -7.32
CA VAL A 66 0.47 11.42 -6.35
C VAL A 66 1.81 11.50 -7.06
N TYR A 67 2.69 12.38 -6.57
CA TYR A 67 4.07 12.51 -7.00
C TYR A 67 5.04 12.12 -5.89
N VAL A 68 6.16 11.51 -6.26
CA VAL A 68 7.24 11.16 -5.32
C VAL A 68 8.57 11.74 -5.78
N MET A 69 9.39 12.13 -4.80
CA MET A 69 10.76 12.54 -5.06
C MET A 69 11.58 11.41 -5.68
N GLN A 70 12.61 11.78 -6.44
CA GLN A 70 13.53 10.82 -7.01
C GLN A 70 14.25 10.03 -5.91
N PRO A 71 14.36 8.69 -6.03
CA PRO A 71 15.02 7.87 -5.02
C PRO A 71 16.48 8.28 -4.87
N HIS A 72 16.97 8.26 -3.63
CA HIS A 72 18.36 8.56 -3.36
C HIS A 72 19.28 7.56 -4.11
N GLY A 73 20.27 8.08 -4.84
CA GLY A 73 21.14 7.28 -5.72
C GLY A 73 20.60 7.02 -7.12
N PHE A 74 19.37 7.47 -7.44
CA PHE A 74 18.74 7.36 -8.77
C PHE A 74 18.25 8.72 -9.28
N GLN A 75 18.85 9.81 -8.79
CA GLN A 75 18.53 11.18 -9.19
C GLN A 75 19.12 11.46 -10.57
N ASP A 76 18.30 12.07 -11.44
CA ASP A 76 18.72 12.57 -12.75
C ASP A 76 19.63 13.80 -12.55
N PRO A 77 20.89 13.76 -13.02
CA PRO A 77 21.82 14.88 -12.85
C PRO A 77 21.47 16.09 -13.71
N GLU A 78 20.77 15.91 -14.83
CA GLU A 78 20.31 16.99 -15.70
C GLU A 78 19.03 17.63 -15.16
N PHE A 79 18.17 16.83 -14.52
CA PHE A 79 16.88 17.28 -13.98
C PHE A 79 16.69 16.89 -12.50
N PRO A 80 17.48 17.45 -11.58
CA PRO A 80 17.46 17.05 -10.17
C PRO A 80 16.15 17.37 -9.45
N ALA A 81 15.40 18.37 -9.94
CA ALA A 81 14.13 18.81 -9.36
C ALA A 81 12.89 18.06 -9.88
N ARG A 82 13.04 17.12 -10.83
CA ARG A 82 11.90 16.33 -11.30
C ARG A 82 11.38 15.41 -10.21
N VAL A 83 10.09 15.12 -10.31
CA VAL A 83 9.37 14.15 -9.47
C VAL A 83 8.76 13.07 -10.36
N TYR A 84 8.53 11.90 -9.80
CA TYR A 84 7.87 10.79 -10.50
C TYR A 84 6.39 10.76 -10.16
N LYS A 85 5.54 10.68 -11.18
CA LYS A 85 4.13 10.38 -10.99
C LYS A 85 3.96 8.91 -10.64
N VAL A 86 3.17 8.63 -9.62
CA VAL A 86 2.87 7.28 -9.18
C VAL A 86 1.65 6.76 -9.93
N GLU A 87 1.80 5.68 -10.69
CA GLU A 87 0.68 5.05 -11.42
C GLU A 87 0.02 3.90 -10.65
N LYS A 88 0.74 3.32 -9.68
CA LYS A 88 0.30 2.16 -8.90
C LYS A 88 0.52 2.39 -7.43
N ALA A 89 -0.34 1.82 -6.60
CA ALA A 89 -0.19 1.91 -5.16
C ALA A 89 1.19 1.40 -4.72
N MET A 90 1.87 2.23 -3.92
CA MET A 90 3.18 1.95 -3.36
C MET A 90 3.09 1.84 -1.85
N TYR A 91 3.99 1.04 -1.27
CA TYR A 91 4.16 0.98 0.17
C TYR A 91 4.44 2.37 0.73
N GLY A 92 3.82 2.68 1.86
CA GLY A 92 4.00 3.95 2.55
C GLY A 92 3.06 5.06 2.08
N LEU A 93 2.28 4.90 1.01
CA LEU A 93 1.25 5.89 0.68
C LEU A 93 0.02 5.72 1.59
N HIS A 94 -0.57 6.83 2.04
CA HIS A 94 -1.80 6.81 2.85
C HIS A 94 -3.03 6.34 2.05
N GLN A 95 -3.00 6.53 0.73
CA GLN A 95 -4.05 6.16 -0.22
C GLN A 95 -3.92 4.71 -0.71
N ALA A 96 -2.72 4.11 -0.63
CA ALA A 96 -2.47 2.76 -1.16
C ALA A 96 -3.41 1.66 -0.65
N PRO A 97 -3.92 1.69 0.59
CA PRO A 97 -4.88 0.68 1.06
C PRO A 97 -6.29 0.77 0.46
N ARG A 98 -6.60 1.82 -0.32
CA ARG A 98 -7.86 1.97 -1.07
C ARG A 98 -7.81 1.25 -2.43
N ALA A 99 -6.61 1.05 -2.97
CA ALA A 99 -6.35 0.54 -4.32
C ALA A 99 -6.64 -0.95 -4.51
#